data_AF-A0A914X5Q3-F1
#
_entry.id   AF-A0A914X5Q3-F1
#
_cell.length_a   1.000
_cell.length_b   1.000
_cell.length_c   1.000
_cell.angle_alpha   90.00
_cell.angle_beta   90.00
_cell.angle_gamma   90.00
#
_symmetry.space_group_name_H-M   'P 1'
#
loop_
_entity.id
_entity.type
_entity.pdbx_description
1 polymer ?
#
loop_
_entity_poly.entity_id
_entity_poly.type
_entity_poly.pdbx_seq_one_letter_code
_entity_poly.pdbx_strand_id
1 'polypeptide(L)'
;MTRSKAKAEEANKSVAKRKSSSRPSVEEKQFSAKRVKDEKSSHVAPTATAVVISGAQIGNSPASGRGRRGSTDNADDGPLHEHYAFYESFRNGRLQEFRNLDDKTRSRIVRQAIQQSPHGVLNCLNSPDCTKSCKSALGAKYHLERCGNQNEQPTTSNTPDAENQSTYLQYKNKLDEWKALSMEERNKIMRKGLLAGPMPCLRATECSSTFTSFSGLRYHLEHCEKPGKVRAPGSGTALTPSDKERLGVLYDSYKGKMPEWRQLDAKERTRIVRAAMAARGALHCLGEDCDTQSSHAYGLGYHLDRCGLTDQ
;
A
#
# COMPACT_ATOMS: atom_id res chain seq x y z
N MET A 1 30.79 16.60 -74.66
CA MET A 1 31.02 15.75 -73.48
C MET A 1 29.75 15.72 -72.65
N THR A 2 28.97 14.65 -72.82
CA THR A 2 27.62 14.45 -72.29
C THR A 2 27.63 13.19 -71.40
N ARG A 3 27.11 13.29 -70.17
CA ARG A 3 26.44 12.24 -69.36
C ARG A 3 26.26 12.74 -67.92
N SER A 4 25.09 13.25 -67.53
CA SER A 4 23.86 12.53 -67.17
C SER A 4 23.87 12.00 -65.74
N LYS A 5 23.27 12.80 -64.85
CA LYS A 5 22.68 12.40 -63.57
C LYS A 5 21.47 11.51 -63.85
N ALA A 6 21.40 10.31 -63.24
CA ALA A 6 20.16 9.59 -63.00
C ALA A 6 20.40 8.37 -62.07
N LYS A 7 19.44 8.18 -61.16
CA LYS A 7 19.03 6.96 -60.42
C LYS A 7 19.21 7.00 -58.91
N ALA A 8 18.11 7.34 -58.25
CA ALA A 8 17.78 6.92 -56.90
C ALA A 8 16.25 6.71 -56.83
N GLU A 9 15.77 5.57 -57.31
CA GLU A 9 14.39 5.11 -57.10
C GLU A 9 14.28 3.62 -57.45
N GLU A 10 14.31 2.74 -56.45
CA GLU A 10 13.63 1.42 -56.43
C GLU A 10 14.08 0.62 -55.20
N ALA A 11 13.19 0.47 -54.21
CA ALA A 11 13.11 -0.72 -53.34
C ALA A 11 11.96 -0.57 -52.34
N ASN A 12 10.73 -0.88 -52.75
CA ASN A 12 9.72 -1.36 -51.81
C ASN A 12 8.60 -2.12 -52.53
N LYS A 13 8.78 -3.43 -52.67
CA LYS A 13 7.74 -4.42 -52.99
C LYS A 13 8.08 -5.72 -52.28
N SER A 14 7.02 -6.44 -51.90
CA SER A 14 6.96 -7.65 -51.06
C SER A 14 6.96 -7.31 -49.56
N VAL A 15 5.95 -7.67 -48.76
CA VAL A 15 5.40 -9.01 -48.59
C VAL A 15 3.90 -8.92 -48.27
N ALA A 16 3.08 -9.48 -49.17
CA ALA A 16 1.76 -9.99 -48.83
C ALA A 16 1.90 -11.47 -48.41
N LYS A 17 0.93 -11.95 -47.63
CA LYS A 17 0.51 -13.36 -47.42
C LYS A 17 0.82 -13.95 -46.04
N ARG A 18 -0.27 -14.22 -45.29
CA ARG A 18 -0.55 -15.35 -44.37
C ARG A 18 -1.28 -14.84 -43.13
N LYS A 19 -2.27 -15.50 -42.55
CA LYS A 19 -3.16 -16.60 -42.93
C LYS A 19 -4.23 -16.54 -41.84
N SER A 20 -5.50 -16.63 -42.22
CA SER A 20 -6.61 -16.90 -41.31
C SER A 20 -6.39 -18.26 -40.64
N SER A 21 -6.52 -18.32 -39.32
CA SER A 21 -6.62 -19.58 -38.58
C SER A 21 -7.83 -19.53 -37.66
N SER A 22 -8.78 -20.35 -38.06
CA SER A 22 -9.91 -20.94 -37.35
C SER A 22 -9.74 -21.11 -35.84
N ARG A 23 -10.81 -20.72 -35.16
CA ARG A 23 -11.12 -20.88 -33.73
C ARG A 23 -11.81 -22.25 -33.54
N PRO A 24 -11.33 -23.15 -32.67
CA PRO A 24 -12.12 -24.31 -32.29
C PRO A 24 -13.06 -23.99 -31.12
N SER A 25 -14.28 -24.45 -31.28
CA SER A 25 -15.37 -24.55 -30.30
C SER A 25 -14.93 -25.38 -29.10
N VAL A 26 -15.21 -24.91 -27.88
CA VAL A 26 -15.04 -25.69 -26.66
C VAL A 26 -16.43 -26.13 -26.19
N GLU A 27 -16.61 -27.44 -26.17
CA GLU A 27 -17.79 -28.14 -25.73
C GLU A 27 -18.08 -27.96 -24.23
N GLU A 28 -19.37 -27.88 -24.01
CA GLU A 28 -20.18 -27.83 -22.80
C GLU A 28 -19.88 -29.01 -21.86
N LYS A 29 -19.47 -28.74 -20.61
CA LYS A 29 -19.45 -29.75 -19.55
C LYS A 29 -20.54 -29.46 -18.52
N GLN A 30 -21.56 -30.29 -18.59
CA GLN A 30 -22.64 -30.45 -17.60
C GLN A 30 -22.06 -30.80 -16.23
N PHE A 31 -22.40 -30.01 -15.20
CA PHE A 31 -22.19 -30.36 -13.80
C PHE A 31 -23.53 -30.79 -13.19
N SER A 32 -23.66 -32.08 -12.91
CA SER A 32 -24.80 -32.67 -12.21
C SER A 32 -24.66 -32.44 -10.70
N ALA A 33 -25.66 -31.77 -10.12
CA ALA A 33 -25.84 -31.61 -8.68
C ALA A 33 -26.28 -32.94 -8.05
N LYS A 34 -25.60 -33.38 -6.98
CA LYS A 34 -26.14 -34.37 -6.03
C LYS A 34 -26.32 -33.73 -4.66
N ARG A 35 -27.60 -33.65 -4.28
CA ARG A 35 -28.12 -33.39 -2.93
C ARG A 35 -27.45 -34.30 -1.90
N VAL A 36 -27.01 -33.74 -0.79
CA VAL A 36 -26.82 -34.47 0.46
C VAL A 36 -27.94 -34.05 1.41
N LYS A 37 -28.62 -35.06 1.94
CA LYS A 37 -29.75 -34.98 2.87
C LYS A 37 -29.28 -34.60 4.27
N ASP A 38 -30.23 -33.98 4.96
CA ASP A 38 -30.30 -33.69 6.38
C ASP A 38 -29.85 -34.84 7.27
N GLU A 39 -29.09 -34.52 8.32
CA GLU A 39 -29.22 -35.19 9.60
C GLU A 39 -29.18 -34.19 10.75
N LYS A 40 -30.10 -34.44 11.67
CA LYS A 40 -30.62 -33.65 12.77
C LYS A 40 -30.00 -34.21 14.04
N SER A 41 -29.40 -33.41 14.92
CA SER A 41 -29.27 -33.85 16.32
C SER A 41 -29.11 -32.72 17.33
N SER A 42 -30.12 -32.68 18.20
CA SER A 42 -30.21 -32.35 19.63
C SER A 42 -29.32 -31.27 20.30
N HIS A 43 -30.04 -30.27 20.79
CA HIS A 43 -29.91 -29.54 22.05
C HIS A 43 -29.04 -30.15 23.18
N VAL A 44 -28.22 -29.30 23.80
CA VAL A 44 -28.03 -29.23 25.27
C VAL A 44 -27.94 -27.75 25.66
N ALA A 45 -28.81 -27.31 26.58
CA ALA A 45 -28.84 -25.97 27.15
C ALA A 45 -27.86 -25.85 28.33
N PRO A 46 -27.29 -24.67 28.60
CA PRO A 46 -26.80 -24.34 29.93
C PRO A 46 -27.67 -23.28 30.62
N THR A 47 -27.98 -23.62 31.87
CA THR A 47 -28.60 -22.84 32.94
C THR A 47 -27.98 -21.46 33.13
N ALA A 48 -28.81 -20.42 33.13
CA ALA A 48 -28.45 -19.05 33.45
C ALA A 48 -28.52 -18.81 34.97
N THR A 49 -27.41 -18.37 35.56
CA THR A 49 -27.38 -17.85 36.93
C THR A 49 -27.51 -16.33 36.86
N ALA A 50 -28.61 -15.80 37.42
CA ALA A 50 -28.85 -14.38 37.53
C ALA A 50 -27.96 -13.76 38.61
N VAL A 51 -27.23 -12.69 38.27
CA VAL A 51 -26.59 -11.79 39.24
C VAL A 51 -27.22 -10.41 39.07
N VAL A 52 -27.85 -9.95 40.15
CA VAL A 52 -28.43 -8.62 40.33
C VAL A 52 -27.30 -7.67 40.73
N ILE A 53 -27.08 -6.60 39.97
CA ILE A 53 -26.33 -5.43 40.45
C ILE A 53 -27.11 -4.17 40.09
N SER A 54 -27.47 -3.43 41.13
CA SER A 54 -28.16 -2.15 41.08
C SER A 54 -27.19 -0.98 40.95
N GLY A 55 -27.54 -0.01 40.10
CA GLY A 55 -27.46 1.44 40.38
C GLY A 55 -26.13 2.16 40.16
N ALA A 56 -26.11 3.08 39.18
CA ALA A 56 -25.79 4.50 39.40
C ALA A 56 -26.02 5.31 38.11
N GLN A 57 -26.82 6.38 38.22
CA GLN A 57 -27.07 7.39 37.20
C GLN A 57 -25.92 8.40 37.15
N ILE A 58 -25.41 8.75 35.96
CA ILE A 58 -24.71 10.03 35.72
C ILE A 58 -25.17 10.59 34.36
N GLY A 59 -25.49 11.88 34.36
CA GLY A 59 -26.30 12.57 33.36
C GLY A 59 -25.66 12.85 31.99
N ASN A 60 -26.56 13.05 31.04
CA ASN A 60 -26.29 13.46 29.66
C ASN A 60 -26.29 14.99 29.51
N SER A 61 -25.43 15.49 28.62
CA SER A 61 -25.70 16.70 27.82
C SER A 61 -24.91 16.67 26.49
N PRO A 62 -25.39 17.36 25.43
CA PRO A 62 -25.37 16.82 24.07
C PRO A 62 -24.31 17.43 23.13
N ALA A 63 -23.91 16.63 22.14
CA ALA A 63 -23.09 17.04 21.00
C ALA A 63 -23.97 17.40 19.78
N SER A 64 -23.61 18.51 19.13
CA SER A 64 -24.26 19.04 17.93
C SER A 64 -23.82 18.27 16.68
N GLY A 65 -24.80 17.86 15.86
CA GLY A 65 -24.60 17.01 14.68
C GLY A 65 -24.37 17.80 13.38
N ARG A 66 -23.61 17.20 12.46
CA ARG A 66 -23.71 17.46 11.02
C ARG A 66 -23.72 16.14 10.27
N GLY A 67 -24.86 15.87 9.62
CA GLY A 67 -25.17 14.62 8.95
C GLY A 67 -24.39 14.39 7.66
N ARG A 68 -24.12 13.10 7.38
CA ARG A 68 -23.79 12.59 6.05
C ARG A 68 -24.79 11.50 5.68
N ARG A 69 -25.29 11.61 4.44
CA ARG A 69 -26.32 10.76 3.84
C ARG A 69 -25.84 9.31 3.75
N GLY A 70 -26.74 8.41 4.12
CA GLY A 70 -26.52 6.98 4.24
C GLY A 70 -26.51 6.23 2.90
N SER A 71 -25.78 5.12 2.93
CA SER A 71 -26.03 3.94 2.11
C SER A 71 -26.48 2.87 3.08
N THR A 72 -27.74 2.46 3.01
CA THR A 72 -28.35 1.48 3.91
C THR A 72 -28.15 0.08 3.36
N ASP A 73 -27.08 -0.58 3.78
CA ASP A 73 -26.99 -2.04 3.75
C ASP A 73 -26.82 -2.54 5.19
N ASN A 74 -27.97 -2.87 5.80
CA ASN A 74 -28.19 -3.70 6.99
C ASN A 74 -27.04 -3.77 8.02
N ALA A 75 -27.06 -2.86 8.98
CA ALA A 75 -26.27 -2.93 10.20
C ALA A 75 -27.16 -3.37 11.37
N ASP A 76 -27.02 -4.64 11.75
CA ASP A 76 -27.36 -5.14 13.07
C ASP A 76 -26.26 -4.63 14.03
N ASP A 77 -26.36 -3.35 14.42
CA ASP A 77 -25.44 -2.67 15.33
C ASP A 77 -25.84 -2.99 16.78
N GLY A 78 -25.39 -4.16 17.25
CA GLY A 78 -25.39 -4.48 18.68
C GLY A 78 -24.59 -3.44 19.49
N PRO A 79 -24.79 -3.36 20.81
CA PRO A 79 -24.23 -2.32 21.66
C PRO A 79 -22.70 -2.19 21.55
N LEU A 80 -22.25 -0.99 21.21
CA LEU A 80 -20.87 -0.60 20.89
C LEU A 80 -19.80 -0.93 21.95
N HIS A 81 -20.12 -1.41 23.15
CA HIS A 81 -19.11 -1.77 24.14
C HIS A 81 -18.67 -3.25 24.02
N GLU A 82 -19.46 -4.09 23.35
CA GLU A 82 -19.25 -5.54 23.38
C GLU A 82 -18.05 -5.99 22.52
N HIS A 83 -17.68 -5.21 21.51
CA HIS A 83 -16.67 -5.63 20.54
C HIS A 83 -15.21 -5.54 21.04
N TYR A 84 -14.85 -4.55 21.86
CA TYR A 84 -13.52 -4.50 22.48
C TYR A 84 -13.36 -5.63 23.50
N ALA A 85 -14.40 -5.88 24.31
CA ALA A 85 -14.40 -7.00 25.26
C ALA A 85 -14.30 -8.35 24.52
N PHE A 86 -15.00 -8.48 23.39
CA PHE A 86 -14.90 -9.66 22.53
C PHE A 86 -13.48 -9.85 21.98
N TYR A 87 -12.80 -8.78 21.54
CA TYR A 87 -11.40 -8.85 21.14
C TYR A 87 -10.49 -9.31 22.28
N GLU A 88 -10.59 -8.69 23.46
CA GLU A 88 -9.78 -9.04 24.63
C GLU A 88 -10.07 -10.48 25.13
N SER A 89 -11.24 -11.05 24.82
CA SER A 89 -11.56 -12.45 25.17
C SER A 89 -10.64 -13.49 24.51
N PHE A 90 -9.91 -13.11 23.46
CA PHE A 90 -8.89 -13.93 22.79
C PHE A 90 -7.49 -13.81 23.41
N ARG A 91 -7.33 -13.01 24.46
CA ARG A 91 -6.07 -12.89 25.21
C ARG A 91 -5.82 -14.16 26.03
N ASN A 92 -4.61 -14.31 26.57
CA ASN A 92 -4.21 -15.45 27.41
C ASN A 92 -4.16 -16.79 26.65
N GLY A 93 -3.43 -16.84 25.54
CA GLY A 93 -3.18 -18.09 24.81
C GLY A 93 -4.24 -18.49 23.77
N ARG A 94 -5.34 -17.75 23.66
CA ARG A 94 -6.41 -18.00 22.67
C ARG A 94 -6.17 -17.31 21.32
N LEU A 95 -4.94 -16.87 21.04
CA LEU A 95 -4.57 -16.27 19.76
C LEU A 95 -4.84 -17.22 18.58
N GLN A 96 -4.67 -18.54 18.76
CA GLN A 96 -4.95 -19.52 17.71
C GLN A 96 -6.44 -19.58 17.37
N GLU A 97 -7.33 -19.45 18.35
CA GLU A 97 -8.78 -19.38 18.09
C GLU A 97 -9.12 -18.14 17.27
N PHE A 98 -8.53 -16.99 17.61
CA PHE A 98 -8.69 -15.76 16.82
C PHE A 98 -8.20 -15.94 15.38
N ARG A 99 -7.10 -16.67 15.17
CA ARG A 99 -6.56 -16.98 13.83
C ARG A 99 -7.45 -17.92 13.04
N ASN A 100 -8.15 -18.84 13.70
CA ASN A 100 -9.04 -19.79 13.04
C ASN A 100 -10.33 -19.12 12.52
N LEU A 101 -10.64 -17.90 12.96
CA LEU A 101 -11.73 -17.11 12.39
C LEU A 101 -11.47 -16.76 10.92
N ASP A 102 -12.55 -16.61 10.16
CA ASP A 102 -12.46 -16.15 8.79
C ASP A 102 -11.92 -14.70 8.69
N ASP A 103 -11.34 -14.39 7.54
CA ASP A 103 -10.63 -13.14 7.33
C ASP A 103 -11.51 -11.89 7.51
N LYS A 104 -12.78 -11.99 7.10
CA LYS A 104 -13.75 -10.89 7.18
C LYS A 104 -14.12 -10.63 8.63
N THR A 105 -14.34 -11.69 9.42
CA THR A 105 -14.62 -11.61 10.85
C THR A 105 -13.45 -11.03 11.63
N ARG A 106 -12.22 -11.53 11.42
CA ARG A 106 -11.01 -10.95 12.06
C ARG A 106 -10.87 -9.46 11.75
N SER A 107 -11.02 -9.09 10.48
CA SER A 107 -10.89 -7.70 10.03
C SER A 107 -11.99 -6.79 10.60
N ARG A 108 -13.18 -7.33 10.88
CA ARG A 108 -14.28 -6.60 11.54
C ARG A 108 -13.95 -6.37 13.02
N ILE A 109 -13.62 -7.43 13.74
CA ILE A 109 -13.28 -7.37 15.17
C ILE A 109 -12.14 -6.39 15.42
N VAL A 110 -11.04 -6.47 14.65
CA VAL A 110 -9.88 -5.57 14.82
C VAL A 110 -10.23 -4.11 14.57
N ARG A 111 -11.06 -3.83 13.55
CA ARG A 111 -11.49 -2.45 13.26
C ARG A 111 -12.35 -1.89 14.39
N GLN A 112 -13.32 -2.67 14.87
CA GLN A 112 -14.19 -2.27 15.97
C GLN A 112 -13.40 -2.08 17.27
N ALA A 113 -12.48 -2.99 17.58
CA ALA A 113 -11.64 -2.89 18.77
C ALA A 113 -10.73 -1.65 18.73
N ILE A 114 -10.13 -1.31 17.58
CA ILE A 114 -9.36 -0.06 17.45
C ILE A 114 -10.24 1.18 17.67
N GLN A 115 -11.44 1.21 17.10
CA GLN A 115 -12.37 2.33 17.26
C GLN A 115 -12.79 2.54 18.72
N GLN A 116 -12.87 1.46 19.50
CA GLN A 116 -13.31 1.48 20.89
C GLN A 116 -12.16 1.58 21.89
N SER A 117 -10.93 1.31 21.44
CA SER A 117 -9.76 1.34 22.31
C SER A 117 -9.43 2.77 22.79
N PRO A 118 -8.97 2.93 24.04
CA PRO A 118 -8.41 4.19 24.51
C PRO A 118 -7.23 4.58 23.61
N HIS A 119 -7.27 5.80 23.05
CA HIS A 119 -6.26 6.34 22.13
C HIS A 119 -6.20 5.70 20.72
N GLY A 120 -7.15 4.84 20.35
CA GLY A 120 -7.18 4.23 19.01
C GLY A 120 -6.01 3.27 18.77
N VAL A 121 -5.53 2.61 19.81
CA VAL A 121 -4.42 1.66 19.77
C VAL A 121 -4.86 0.28 20.27
N LEU A 122 -4.48 -0.76 19.53
CA LEU A 122 -4.81 -2.14 19.87
C LEU A 122 -3.56 -2.90 20.30
N ASN A 123 -3.57 -3.45 21.52
CA ASN A 123 -2.49 -4.26 22.03
C ASN A 123 -2.55 -5.68 21.47
N CYS A 124 -1.39 -6.32 21.30
CA CYS A 124 -1.33 -7.70 20.85
C CYS A 124 -2.02 -8.66 21.83
N LEU A 125 -2.75 -9.64 21.29
CA LEU A 125 -3.40 -10.71 22.07
C LEU A 125 -2.40 -11.69 22.69
N ASN A 126 -1.16 -11.75 22.18
CA ASN A 126 -0.09 -12.63 22.68
C ASN A 126 0.65 -12.05 23.89
N SER A 127 -0.07 -11.47 24.84
CA SER A 127 0.48 -10.96 26.09
C SER A 127 0.64 -12.12 27.08
N PRO A 128 1.74 -12.21 27.85
CA PRO A 128 2.80 -11.21 28.05
C PRO A 128 3.93 -11.21 27.00
N ASP A 129 4.03 -12.24 26.15
CA ASP A 129 5.19 -12.44 25.26
C ASP A 129 5.34 -11.40 24.14
N CYS A 130 4.30 -10.59 23.88
CA CYS A 130 4.35 -9.50 22.92
C CYS A 130 3.70 -8.23 23.46
N THR A 131 4.50 -7.16 23.52
CA THR A 131 4.08 -5.82 23.97
C THR A 131 3.76 -4.87 22.80
N LYS A 132 3.69 -5.37 21.56
CA LYS A 132 3.43 -4.52 20.40
C LYS A 132 1.99 -4.00 20.41
N SER A 133 1.87 -2.69 20.18
CA SER A 133 0.61 -1.99 19.99
C SER A 133 0.46 -1.52 18.54
N CYS A 134 -0.72 -1.63 17.96
CA CYS A 134 -1.00 -1.26 16.57
C CYS A 134 -2.05 -0.15 16.50
N LYS A 135 -1.77 0.92 15.73
CA LYS A 135 -2.71 2.05 15.51
C LYS A 135 -3.64 1.84 14.30
N SER A 136 -3.37 0.85 13.47
CA SER A 136 -4.13 0.59 12.25
C SER A 136 -4.62 -0.85 12.22
N ALA A 137 -5.83 -1.06 11.69
CA ALA A 137 -6.43 -2.38 11.63
C ALA A 137 -5.62 -3.34 10.74
N LEU A 138 -5.06 -2.82 9.65
CA LEU A 138 -4.20 -3.60 8.77
C LEU A 138 -2.91 -4.03 9.48
N GLY A 139 -2.27 -3.10 10.21
CA GLY A 139 -1.06 -3.40 10.98
C GLY A 139 -1.32 -4.42 12.09
N ALA A 140 -2.42 -4.27 12.82
CA ALA A 140 -2.84 -5.19 13.86
C ALA A 140 -3.09 -6.60 13.31
N LYS A 141 -3.83 -6.72 12.21
CA LYS A 141 -4.10 -7.99 11.54
C LYS A 141 -2.80 -8.70 11.14
N TYR A 142 -1.93 -8.02 10.38
CA TYR A 142 -0.65 -8.60 9.95
C TYR A 142 0.24 -8.99 11.14
N HIS A 143 0.21 -8.19 12.20
CA HIS A 143 0.96 -8.51 13.40
C HIS A 143 0.43 -9.78 14.08
N LEU A 144 -0.89 -9.88 14.31
CA LEU A 144 -1.52 -11.04 14.98
C LEU A 144 -1.36 -12.34 14.19
N GLU A 145 -1.35 -12.28 12.85
CA GLU A 145 -1.06 -13.44 11.99
C GLU A 145 0.36 -13.98 12.15
N ARG A 146 1.33 -13.12 12.54
CA ARG A 146 2.75 -13.48 12.68
C ARG A 146 3.23 -13.62 14.13
N CYS A 147 2.53 -12.99 15.07
CA CYS A 147 2.94 -12.92 16.48
C CYS A 147 2.86 -14.30 17.16
N GLY A 148 3.84 -14.71 17.95
CA GLY A 148 3.83 -16.05 18.58
C GLY A 148 4.26 -17.20 17.67
N ASN A 149 4.40 -16.97 16.35
CA ASN A 149 5.12 -17.89 15.46
C ASN A 149 6.65 -17.65 15.51
N GLN A 150 7.14 -16.80 16.42
CA GLN A 150 8.57 -16.48 16.53
C GLN A 150 9.41 -17.57 17.20
N ASN A 151 8.80 -18.65 17.72
CA ASN A 151 9.53 -19.88 18.04
C ASN A 151 9.85 -20.73 16.80
N GLU A 152 9.25 -20.41 15.65
CA GLU A 152 9.93 -20.64 14.38
C GLU A 152 10.90 -19.46 14.21
N GLN A 153 12.04 -19.52 14.92
CA GLN A 153 13.24 -19.00 14.29
C GLN A 153 13.27 -19.58 12.88
N PRO A 154 13.64 -18.81 11.84
CA PRO A 154 14.13 -19.44 10.63
C PRO A 154 15.27 -20.35 11.10
N THR A 155 15.00 -21.64 11.23
CA THR A 155 16.04 -22.64 11.46
C THR A 155 16.97 -22.44 10.29
N THR A 156 18.13 -21.83 10.54
CA THR A 156 19.18 -21.51 9.58
C THR A 156 19.85 -22.78 9.02
N SER A 157 19.15 -23.92 9.04
CA SER A 157 19.69 -25.24 8.74
C SER A 157 18.83 -26.06 7.77
N ASN A 158 17.72 -25.51 7.28
CA ASN A 158 17.16 -25.97 6.01
C ASN A 158 17.27 -24.78 5.06
N THR A 159 17.71 -25.01 3.83
CA THR A 159 17.99 -24.00 2.81
C THR A 159 16.82 -23.86 1.81
N PRO A 160 15.60 -23.39 2.19
CA PRO A 160 14.58 -23.00 1.24
C PRO A 160 14.83 -21.59 0.65
N ASP A 161 15.77 -20.82 1.21
CA ASP A 161 16.04 -19.45 0.76
C ASP A 161 16.67 -19.40 -0.63
N ALA A 162 17.59 -20.33 -0.94
CA ALA A 162 18.17 -20.43 -2.27
C ALA A 162 17.15 -20.90 -3.32
N GLU A 163 16.25 -21.82 -2.96
CA GLU A 163 15.27 -22.39 -3.89
C GLU A 163 14.15 -21.39 -4.23
N ASN A 164 13.70 -20.61 -3.24
CA ASN A 164 12.71 -19.55 -3.45
C ASN A 164 13.24 -18.42 -4.34
N GLN A 165 14.51 -18.04 -4.16
CA GLN A 165 15.15 -17.08 -5.05
C GLN A 165 15.43 -17.68 -6.44
N SER A 166 15.80 -18.97 -6.49
CA SER A 166 16.05 -19.72 -7.73
C SER A 166 14.84 -19.68 -8.67
N THR A 167 13.63 -19.89 -8.15
CA THR A 167 12.39 -19.86 -8.97
C THR A 167 12.21 -18.53 -9.70
N TYR A 168 12.51 -17.40 -9.05
CA TYR A 168 12.45 -16.10 -9.72
C TYR A 168 13.60 -15.92 -10.72
N LEU A 169 14.82 -16.34 -10.34
CA LEU A 169 16.01 -16.20 -11.17
C LEU A 169 15.97 -17.08 -12.44
N GLN A 170 15.12 -18.11 -12.49
CA GLN A 170 14.82 -18.86 -13.71
C GLN A 170 14.28 -17.96 -14.84
N TYR A 171 13.67 -16.82 -14.51
CA TYR A 171 13.17 -15.84 -15.48
C TYR A 171 14.19 -14.72 -15.80
N LYS A 172 15.43 -14.83 -15.30
CA LYS A 172 16.48 -13.86 -15.60
C LYS A 172 16.75 -13.82 -17.10
N ASN A 173 16.69 -12.62 -17.66
CA ASN A 173 16.75 -12.29 -19.08
C ASN A 173 15.62 -12.89 -19.94
N LYS A 174 14.53 -13.37 -19.31
CA LYS A 174 13.35 -13.96 -19.97
C LYS A 174 12.09 -13.19 -19.63
N LEU A 175 12.12 -11.87 -19.85
CA LEU A 175 11.00 -11.00 -19.47
C LEU A 175 9.71 -11.33 -20.22
N ASP A 176 9.79 -11.85 -21.45
CA ASP A 176 8.61 -12.23 -22.22
C ASP A 176 7.95 -13.49 -21.65
N GLU A 177 8.73 -14.51 -21.25
CA GLU A 177 8.22 -15.68 -20.50
C GLU A 177 7.60 -15.25 -19.17
N TRP A 178 8.24 -14.32 -18.46
CA TRP A 178 7.69 -13.75 -17.22
C TRP A 178 6.35 -13.05 -17.45
N LYS A 179 6.22 -12.26 -18.53
CA LYS A 179 4.98 -11.55 -18.86
C LYS A 179 3.85 -12.48 -19.29
N ALA A 180 4.16 -13.68 -19.79
CA ALA A 180 3.17 -14.69 -20.14
C ALA A 180 2.50 -15.33 -18.92
N LEU A 181 3.15 -15.31 -17.75
CA LEU A 181 2.56 -15.78 -16.50
C LEU A 181 1.36 -14.92 -16.08
N SER A 182 0.39 -15.56 -15.42
CA SER A 182 -0.71 -14.84 -14.79
C SER A 182 -0.18 -13.84 -13.74
N MET A 183 -0.95 -12.78 -13.50
CA MET A 183 -0.58 -11.79 -12.49
C MET A 183 -0.44 -12.43 -11.09
N GLU A 184 -1.28 -13.42 -10.77
CA GLU A 184 -1.24 -14.14 -9.50
C GLU A 184 0.05 -14.95 -9.34
N GLU A 185 0.46 -15.70 -10.37
CA GLU A 185 1.72 -16.47 -10.36
C GLU A 185 2.93 -15.55 -10.22
N ARG A 186 2.99 -14.45 -10.97
CA ARG A 186 4.05 -13.44 -10.83
C ARG A 186 4.12 -12.90 -9.41
N ASN A 187 2.97 -12.56 -8.83
CA ASN A 187 2.91 -12.06 -7.45
C ASN A 187 3.40 -13.10 -6.44
N LYS A 188 3.02 -14.37 -6.62
CA LYS A 188 3.45 -15.49 -5.78
C LYS A 188 4.98 -15.67 -5.84
N ILE A 189 5.56 -15.68 -7.05
CA ILE A 189 7.00 -15.85 -7.25
C ILE A 189 7.77 -14.65 -6.67
N MET A 190 7.35 -13.41 -6.95
CA MET A 190 8.00 -12.20 -6.41
C MET A 190 7.98 -12.16 -4.89
N ARG A 191 6.85 -12.50 -4.25
CA ARG A 191 6.74 -12.53 -2.79
C ARG A 191 7.69 -13.56 -2.19
N LYS A 192 7.73 -14.78 -2.75
CA LYS A 192 8.67 -15.82 -2.31
C LYS A 192 10.12 -15.38 -2.46
N GLY A 193 10.48 -14.81 -3.60
CA GLY A 193 11.83 -14.30 -3.84
C GLY A 193 12.26 -13.20 -2.86
N LEU A 194 11.37 -12.23 -2.59
CA LEU A 194 11.65 -11.14 -1.66
C LEU A 194 11.77 -11.58 -0.20
N LEU A 195 11.19 -12.73 0.17
CA LEU A 195 11.43 -13.33 1.49
C LEU A 195 12.86 -13.87 1.62
N ALA A 196 13.45 -14.33 0.51
CA ALA A 196 14.84 -14.81 0.47
C ALA A 196 15.88 -13.67 0.38
N GLY A 197 15.48 -12.46 -0.01
CA GLY A 197 16.34 -11.28 0.00
C GLY A 197 16.02 -10.24 -1.06
N PRO A 198 16.90 -9.23 -1.25
CA PRO A 198 16.76 -8.25 -2.31
C PRO A 198 16.75 -8.91 -3.69
N MET A 199 15.80 -8.52 -4.54
CA MET A 199 15.59 -9.13 -5.86
C MET A 199 16.11 -8.21 -6.96
N PRO A 200 16.94 -8.72 -7.89
CA PRO A 200 17.39 -7.95 -9.04
C PRO A 200 16.28 -7.84 -10.10
N CYS A 201 16.39 -6.83 -10.97
CA CYS A 201 15.58 -6.77 -12.18
C CYS A 201 15.80 -8.03 -13.05
N LEU A 202 14.73 -8.52 -13.69
CA LEU A 202 14.80 -9.64 -14.62
C LEU A 202 15.60 -9.32 -15.88
N ARG A 203 15.74 -8.05 -16.26
CA ARG A 203 16.62 -7.61 -17.35
C ARG A 203 18.05 -7.37 -16.85
N ALA A 204 18.66 -8.35 -16.19
CA ALA A 204 19.92 -8.11 -15.45
C ALA A 204 21.11 -7.69 -16.33
N THR A 205 21.10 -8.01 -17.63
CA THR A 205 22.12 -7.54 -18.61
C THR A 205 22.00 -6.06 -18.93
N GLU A 206 20.83 -5.50 -18.66
CA GLU A 206 20.38 -4.19 -19.14
C GLU A 206 20.05 -3.23 -17.98
N CYS A 207 19.73 -3.77 -16.81
CA CYS A 207 19.26 -3.03 -15.65
C CYS A 207 19.88 -3.62 -14.37
N SER A 208 20.64 -2.80 -13.65
CA SER A 208 21.29 -3.16 -12.38
C SER A 208 20.44 -2.87 -11.14
N SER A 209 19.17 -2.47 -11.31
CA SER A 209 18.29 -2.15 -10.18
C SER A 209 17.98 -3.39 -9.33
N THR A 210 17.99 -3.19 -8.01
CA THR A 210 17.62 -4.20 -7.00
C THR A 210 16.50 -3.65 -6.11
N PHE A 211 15.67 -4.54 -5.60
CA PHE A 211 14.45 -4.16 -4.87
C PHE A 211 14.30 -4.98 -3.60
N THR A 212 14.00 -4.28 -2.50
CA THR A 212 13.66 -4.88 -1.19
C THR A 212 12.16 -4.89 -0.93
N SER A 213 11.36 -4.27 -1.80
CA SER A 213 9.90 -4.19 -1.66
C SER A 213 9.17 -4.77 -2.86
N PHE A 214 8.07 -5.45 -2.57
CA PHE A 214 7.19 -6.06 -3.58
C PHE A 214 6.63 -5.02 -4.54
N SER A 215 6.11 -3.91 -4.02
CA SER A 215 5.52 -2.85 -4.82
C SER A 215 6.55 -2.20 -5.75
N GLY A 216 7.78 -1.96 -5.26
CA GLY A 216 8.86 -1.40 -6.06
C GLY A 216 9.29 -2.34 -7.18
N LEU A 217 9.49 -3.63 -6.86
CA LEU A 217 9.87 -4.64 -7.85
C LEU A 217 8.81 -4.80 -8.94
N ARG A 218 7.54 -4.98 -8.55
CA ARG A 218 6.44 -5.15 -9.49
C ARG A 218 6.30 -3.94 -10.41
N TYR A 219 6.26 -2.74 -9.83
CA TYR A 219 6.16 -1.49 -10.58
C TYR A 219 7.32 -1.39 -11.57
N HIS A 220 8.55 -1.66 -11.12
CA HIS A 220 9.71 -1.65 -11.98
C HIS A 220 9.56 -2.66 -13.14
N LEU A 221 9.24 -3.93 -12.90
CA LEU A 221 9.15 -4.95 -13.97
C LEU A 221 8.06 -4.66 -15.00
N GLU A 222 6.91 -4.09 -14.60
CA GLU A 222 5.85 -3.66 -15.52
C GLU A 222 6.31 -2.55 -16.46
N HIS A 223 7.25 -1.74 -15.98
CA HIS A 223 7.65 -0.50 -16.59
C HIS A 223 9.11 -0.52 -17.08
N CYS A 224 9.84 -1.62 -16.88
CA CYS A 224 11.24 -1.75 -17.24
C CYS A 224 11.36 -1.86 -18.75
N GLU A 225 11.51 -0.72 -19.41
CA GLU A 225 11.80 -0.58 -20.83
C GLU A 225 13.33 -0.57 -21.05
N LYS A 226 13.76 -1.07 -22.22
CA LYS A 226 15.16 -1.31 -22.60
C LYS A 226 16.13 -0.19 -22.17
N PRO A 227 17.38 -0.53 -21.79
CA PRO A 227 18.43 0.43 -21.51
C PRO A 227 18.79 1.10 -22.83
N GLY A 228 18.63 2.42 -22.84
CA GLY A 228 18.71 3.21 -24.06
C GLY A 228 17.64 4.30 -24.06
N LYS A 229 16.50 4.03 -23.44
CA LYS A 229 15.78 5.10 -22.76
C LYS A 229 16.22 5.04 -21.31
N VAL A 230 17.24 5.84 -20.96
CA VAL A 230 17.35 6.33 -19.59
C VAL A 230 15.93 6.80 -19.25
N ARG A 231 15.22 6.04 -18.42
CA ARG A 231 13.98 6.52 -17.86
C ARG A 231 14.38 7.77 -17.11
N ALA A 232 13.99 8.92 -17.63
CA ALA A 232 14.06 10.18 -16.92
C ALA A 232 13.52 9.88 -15.51
N PRO A 233 14.33 10.05 -14.46
CA PRO A 233 13.93 9.69 -13.11
C PRO A 233 12.69 10.50 -12.73
N GLY A 234 11.54 9.84 -12.76
CA GLY A 234 10.23 10.46 -12.55
C GLY A 234 9.74 11.27 -13.74
N SER A 235 8.44 11.24 -13.98
CA SER A 235 7.71 12.21 -14.82
C SER A 235 7.67 13.63 -14.20
N GLY A 236 8.66 13.98 -13.38
CA GLY A 236 9.04 15.35 -13.12
C GLY A 236 10.35 15.53 -13.85
N THR A 237 10.35 16.24 -14.97
CA THR A 237 11.55 16.73 -15.63
C THR A 237 12.50 17.23 -14.55
N ALA A 238 13.64 16.54 -14.39
CA ALA A 238 14.63 16.91 -13.38
C ALA A 238 14.97 18.38 -13.62
N LEU A 239 14.64 19.23 -12.65
CA LEU A 239 14.84 20.65 -12.78
C LEU A 239 16.33 20.90 -13.00
N THR A 240 16.65 21.66 -14.04
CA THR A 240 18.04 22.08 -14.28
C THR A 240 18.54 22.90 -13.09
N PRO A 241 19.85 23.00 -12.84
CA PRO A 241 20.37 23.90 -11.82
C PRO A 241 19.82 25.33 -11.94
N SER A 242 19.69 25.83 -13.17
CA SER A 242 19.09 27.15 -13.46
C SER A 242 17.61 27.23 -13.07
N ASP A 243 16.82 26.17 -13.33
CA ASP A 243 15.41 26.13 -12.89
C ASP A 243 15.29 26.14 -11.37
N LYS A 244 16.18 25.43 -10.66
CA LYS A 244 16.18 25.38 -9.20
C LYS A 244 16.49 26.75 -8.61
N GLU A 245 17.47 27.45 -9.16
CA GLU A 245 17.82 28.81 -8.76
C GLU A 245 16.66 29.78 -9.01
N ARG A 246 16.06 29.75 -10.22
CA ARG A 246 14.90 30.57 -10.56
C ARG A 246 13.71 30.33 -9.62
N LEU A 247 13.44 29.07 -9.28
CA LEU A 247 12.38 28.73 -8.34
C LEU A 247 12.74 29.09 -6.89
N GLY A 248 14.02 29.12 -6.53
CA GLY A 248 14.50 29.67 -5.26
C GLY A 248 14.23 31.17 -5.14
N VAL A 249 14.52 31.94 -6.19
CA VAL A 249 14.19 33.37 -6.24
C VAL A 249 12.67 33.59 -6.19
N LEU A 250 11.91 32.77 -6.92
CA LEU A 250 10.44 32.80 -6.86
C LEU A 250 9.93 32.51 -5.45
N TYR A 251 10.51 31.53 -4.74
CA TYR A 251 10.17 31.25 -3.36
C TYR A 251 10.36 32.47 -2.46
N ASP A 252 11.52 33.13 -2.54
CA ASP A 252 11.82 34.32 -1.73
C ASP A 252 10.90 35.51 -2.04
N SER A 253 10.37 35.59 -3.27
CA SER A 253 9.44 36.65 -3.68
C SER A 253 8.09 36.61 -2.93
N TYR A 254 7.76 35.48 -2.30
CA TYR A 254 6.58 35.30 -1.45
C TYR A 254 6.83 35.61 0.03
N LYS A 255 8.02 36.07 0.43
CA LYS A 255 8.27 36.48 1.82
C LYS A 255 7.33 37.61 2.22
N GLY A 256 6.66 37.45 3.37
CA GLY A 256 5.57 38.30 3.87
C GLY A 256 4.22 38.12 3.19
N LYS A 257 4.14 37.33 2.12
CA LYS A 257 2.95 37.19 1.26
C LYS A 257 2.27 35.84 1.43
N MET A 258 2.09 35.41 2.67
CA MET A 258 1.46 34.13 3.01
C MET A 258 0.06 33.93 2.39
N PRO A 259 -0.83 34.95 2.32
CA PRO A 259 -2.13 34.79 1.66
C PRO A 259 -2.00 34.42 0.18
N GLU A 260 -1.08 35.06 -0.55
CA GLU A 260 -0.83 34.82 -1.98
C GLU A 260 -0.19 33.45 -2.19
N TRP A 261 0.77 33.06 -1.33
CA TRP A 261 1.37 31.74 -1.35
C TRP A 261 0.32 30.63 -1.23
N ARG A 262 -0.67 30.80 -0.32
CA ARG A 262 -1.73 29.80 -0.10
C ARG A 262 -2.72 29.69 -1.27
N GLN A 263 -2.82 30.71 -2.13
CA GLN A 263 -3.67 30.67 -3.32
C GLN A 263 -3.09 29.81 -4.44
N LEU A 264 -1.78 29.58 -4.46
CA LEU A 264 -1.14 28.67 -5.41
C LEU A 264 -1.70 27.25 -5.28
N ASP A 265 -1.73 26.45 -6.34
CA ASP A 265 -2.10 25.05 -6.21
C ASP A 265 -1.06 24.23 -5.43
N ALA A 266 -1.51 23.19 -4.73
CA ALA A 266 -0.64 22.37 -3.87
C ALA A 266 0.54 21.73 -4.64
N LYS A 267 0.35 21.47 -5.94
CA LYS A 267 1.38 20.91 -6.82
C LYS A 267 2.46 21.96 -7.12
N GLU A 268 2.07 23.18 -7.43
CA GLU A 268 2.97 24.31 -7.64
C GLU A 268 3.74 24.66 -6.36
N ARG A 269 3.06 24.79 -5.21
CA ARG A 269 3.74 25.01 -3.92
C ARG A 269 4.81 23.95 -3.64
N THR A 270 4.45 22.68 -3.82
CA THR A 270 5.39 21.56 -3.64
C THR A 270 6.56 21.62 -4.61
N ARG A 271 6.32 22.01 -5.87
CA ARG A 271 7.37 22.16 -6.89
C ARG A 271 8.34 23.26 -6.50
N ILE A 272 7.86 24.44 -6.11
CA ILE A 272 8.68 25.58 -5.71
C ILE A 272 9.52 25.23 -4.47
N VAL A 273 8.90 24.71 -3.41
CA VAL A 273 9.60 24.34 -2.16
C VAL A 273 10.69 23.31 -2.41
N ARG A 274 10.39 22.23 -3.15
CA ARG A 274 11.39 21.19 -3.45
C ARG A 274 12.55 21.72 -4.28
N ALA A 275 12.27 22.59 -5.24
CA ALA A 275 13.31 23.18 -6.09
C ALA A 275 14.23 24.10 -5.30
N ALA A 276 13.65 25.03 -4.53
CA ALA A 276 14.37 25.96 -3.69
C ALA A 276 15.22 25.23 -2.63
N MET A 277 14.65 24.18 -2.01
CA MET A 277 15.36 23.37 -1.02
C MET A 277 16.45 22.52 -1.65
N ALA A 278 16.26 21.99 -2.85
CA ALA A 278 17.31 21.27 -3.57
C ALA A 278 18.50 22.17 -3.95
N ALA A 279 18.30 23.49 -4.02
CA ALA A 279 19.38 24.45 -4.25
C ALA A 279 20.10 24.85 -2.95
N ARG A 280 19.38 24.95 -1.82
CA ARG A 280 19.90 25.57 -0.58
C ARG A 280 20.08 24.62 0.61
N GLY A 281 19.55 23.41 0.54
CA GLY A 281 19.55 22.42 1.62
C GLY A 281 18.50 22.67 2.71
N ALA A 282 18.27 23.93 3.08
CA ALA A 282 17.25 24.35 4.03
C ALA A 282 16.60 25.67 3.61
N LEU A 283 15.38 25.91 4.09
CA LEU A 283 14.60 27.12 3.81
C LEU A 283 13.92 27.62 5.08
N HIS A 284 13.82 28.94 5.22
CA HIS A 284 13.03 29.59 6.27
C HIS A 284 11.56 29.72 5.86
N CYS A 285 10.70 29.89 6.84
CA CYS A 285 9.30 30.24 6.63
C CYS A 285 9.18 31.56 5.84
N LEU A 286 8.08 31.69 5.10
CA LEU A 286 7.75 32.90 4.34
C LEU A 286 7.01 33.95 5.19
N GLY A 287 6.61 33.65 6.43
CA GLY A 287 5.96 34.63 7.33
C GLY A 287 6.94 35.67 7.86
N GLU A 288 6.51 36.93 8.03
CA GLU A 288 7.38 38.03 8.49
C GLU A 288 7.88 37.82 9.92
N ASP A 289 7.00 37.31 10.80
CA ASP A 289 7.29 37.07 12.22
C ASP A 289 7.60 35.59 12.52
N CYS A 290 8.05 34.81 11.53
CA CYS A 290 8.31 33.39 11.71
C CYS A 290 9.72 32.99 11.29
N ASP A 291 10.56 32.69 12.28
CA ASP A 291 11.95 32.25 12.05
C ASP A 291 12.12 30.74 11.83
N THR A 292 11.01 30.00 11.72
CA THR A 292 11.06 28.54 11.56
C THR A 292 11.84 28.17 10.29
N GLN A 293 12.85 27.32 10.43
CA GLN A 293 13.63 26.78 9.32
C GLN A 293 13.40 25.27 9.21
N SER A 294 13.40 24.74 7.98
CA SER A 294 13.34 23.31 7.74
C SER A 294 14.25 22.86 6.60
N SER A 295 14.88 21.70 6.79
CA SER A 295 15.64 20.96 5.77
C SER A 295 14.80 19.90 5.04
N HIS A 296 13.50 19.82 5.35
CA HIS A 296 12.59 18.83 4.76
C HIS A 296 11.39 19.49 4.09
N ALA A 297 11.24 19.27 2.78
CA ALA A 297 10.22 19.94 1.96
C ALA A 297 8.79 19.70 2.46
N TYR A 298 8.50 18.49 2.94
CA TYR A 298 7.18 18.16 3.49
C TYR A 298 6.89 18.88 4.81
N GLY A 299 7.88 18.95 5.71
CA GLY A 299 7.74 19.65 6.99
C GLY A 299 7.51 21.15 6.77
N LEU A 300 8.29 21.75 5.87
CA LEU A 300 8.13 23.15 5.51
C LEU A 300 6.80 23.44 4.82
N GLY A 301 6.38 22.61 3.86
CA GLY A 301 5.10 22.80 3.16
C GLY A 301 3.92 22.77 4.13
N TYR A 302 3.91 21.80 5.05
CA TYR A 302 2.90 21.71 6.11
C TYR A 302 2.90 22.93 7.03
N HIS A 303 4.09 23.41 7.41
CA HIS A 303 4.23 24.61 8.23
C HIS A 303 3.70 25.85 7.49
N LEU A 304 4.08 26.06 6.23
CA LEU A 304 3.61 27.19 5.42
C LEU A 304 2.08 27.20 5.23
N ASP A 305 1.44 26.03 5.10
CA ASP A 305 -0.01 25.96 4.98
C ASP A 305 -0.74 26.44 6.25
N ARG A 306 -0.08 26.41 7.43
CA ARG A 306 -0.67 26.77 8.73
C ARG A 306 -0.10 28.04 9.37
N CYS A 307 1.12 28.42 9.05
CA CYS A 307 1.82 29.52 9.70
C CYS A 307 1.04 30.82 9.56
N GLY A 308 0.79 31.53 10.66
CA GLY A 308 0.03 32.79 10.65
C GLY A 308 -1.48 32.64 10.48
N LEU A 309 -2.02 31.41 10.51
CA LEU A 309 -3.44 31.18 10.76
C LEU A 309 -3.62 31.05 12.27
N THR A 310 -3.83 32.16 12.97
CA THR A 310 -4.38 32.11 14.33
C THR A 310 -5.80 31.56 14.24
N ASP A 311 -6.14 30.56 15.05
CA ASP A 311 -7.49 29.98 15.13
C ASP A 311 -8.52 31.10 15.42
N GLN A 312 -9.20 31.59 14.38
CA GLN A 312 -10.39 32.43 14.50
C GLN A 312 -11.64 31.56 14.47
#